data_AF-A0A356RE05-F1
#
_entry.id   AF-A0A356RE05-F1
#
_cell.length_a   1.000
_cell.length_b   1.000
_cell.length_c   1.000
_cell.angle_alpha   90.00
_cell.angle_beta   90.00
_cell.angle_gamma   90.00
#
_symmetry.space_group_name_H-M   'P 1'
#
loop_
_entity.id
_entity.type
_entity.pdbx_description
1 polymer ?
#
loop_
_entity_poly.entity_id
_entity_poly.type
_entity_poly.pdbx_seq_one_letter_code
_entity_poly.pdbx_strand_id
1 'polypeptide(L)' 'MTKDPVCAMEIDEQTTVWSSVHKEKSYYFCSRGCKDKFDKEPDKFHSSKK' A
#
# COMPACT_ATOMS: atom_id res chain seq x y z
N MET A 1 7.86 -4.18 -9.57
CA MET A 1 6.50 -4.74 -9.41
C MET A 1 6.26 -5.03 -7.94
N THR A 2 5.43 -4.20 -7.32
CA THR A 2 5.04 -4.29 -5.92
C THR A 2 3.55 -4.61 -5.85
N LYS A 3 3.09 -5.06 -4.70
CA LYS A 3 1.70 -5.51 -4.53
C LYS A 3 0.97 -4.55 -3.61
N ASP A 4 -0.16 -4.02 -4.09
CA ASP A 4 -1.03 -3.18 -3.29
C ASP A 4 -1.57 -4.02 -2.11
N PRO A 5 -1.30 -3.64 -0.85
CA PRO A 5 -1.70 -4.42 0.32
C PRO A 5 -3.22 -4.35 0.59
N VAL A 6 -3.95 -3.42 -0.05
CA VAL A 6 -5.40 -3.23 0.10
C VAL A 6 -6.17 -4.09 -0.87
N CYS A 7 -5.80 -4.08 -2.15
CA CYS A 7 -6.53 -4.80 -3.20
C CYS A 7 -5.79 -6.00 -3.79
N ALA A 8 -4.57 -6.29 -3.31
CA ALA A 8 -3.70 -7.35 -3.83
C ALA A 8 -3.37 -7.21 -5.32
N MET A 9 -3.57 -6.02 -5.89
CA MET A 9 -3.29 -5.73 -7.29
C MET A 9 -1.79 -5.54 -7.49
N GLU A 10 -1.28 -6.09 -8.59
CA GLU A 10 0.10 -5.88 -8.99
C GLU A 10 0.24 -4.48 -9.60
N ILE A 11 1.20 -3.72 -9.09
CA ILE A 11 1.45 -2.34 -9.48
C ILE A 11 2.93 -2.13 -9.67
N ASP A 12 3.29 -1.21 -10.55
CA ASP A 12 4.70 -0.88 -10.71
C ASP A 12 5.04 0.36 -9.90
N GLU A 13 5.99 0.20 -8.97
CA GLU A 13 6.46 1.27 -8.09
C GLU A 13 7.07 2.47 -8.84
N GLN A 14 7.55 2.25 -10.07
CA GLN A 14 8.11 3.32 -10.90
C GLN A 14 7.03 4.11 -11.64
N THR A 15 5.84 3.52 -11.83
CA THR A 15 4.71 4.16 -12.54
C THR A 15 3.64 4.70 -11.59
N THR A 16 3.56 4.18 -10.37
CA THR A 16 2.59 4.64 -9.39
C THR A 16 3.07 5.88 -8.65
N VAL A 17 2.27 6.94 -8.73
CA VAL A 17 2.44 8.17 -7.94
C VAL A 17 1.88 8.03 -6.52
N TRP A 18 1.11 6.97 -6.25
CA TRP A 18 0.44 6.77 -4.98
C TRP A 18 1.29 5.87 -4.09
N SER A 19 2.18 6.47 -3.32
CA SER A 19 2.95 5.79 -2.27
C SER A 19 2.68 6.41 -0.90
N SER A 20 2.96 5.63 0.15
CA SER A 20 2.96 6.06 1.55
C SER A 20 4.08 5.36 2.30
N VAL A 21 4.82 6.12 3.11
CA VAL A 21 5.88 5.57 3.95
C VAL A 21 5.30 5.26 5.32
N HIS A 22 5.34 3.99 5.72
CA HIS A 22 4.83 3.55 7.02
C HIS A 22 5.83 2.60 7.67
N LYS A 23 6.19 2.86 8.94
CA LYS A 23 7.18 2.05 9.69
C LYS A 23 8.49 1.82 8.91
N GLU A 24 9.04 2.89 8.32
CA GLU A 24 10.28 2.84 7.52
C GLU A 24 10.19 2.01 6.23
N LYS A 25 8.98 1.61 5.81
CA LYS A 25 8.72 0.90 4.55
C LYS A 25 7.90 1.75 3.61
N SER A 26 8.32 1.79 2.34
CA SER A 26 7.55 2.41 1.26
C SER A 26 6.48 1.44 0.77
N TYR A 27 5.21 1.81 0.98
CA TYR A 27 4.06 1.12 0.42
C TYR A 27 3.57 1.86 -0.82
N TYR A 28 3.13 1.09 -1.81
CA TYR A 28 2.62 1.60 -3.06
C TYR A 28 1.18 1.14 -3.25
N PHE A 29 0.39 1.97 -3.93
CA PHE A 29 -1.04 1.76 -4.11
C PHE A 29 -1.43 1.91 -5.57
N CYS A 30 -2.41 1.15 -6.03
CA CYS A 30 -2.92 1.24 -7.40
C CYS A 30 -3.75 2.50 -7.63
N SER A 31 -4.26 3.11 -6.55
CA SER A 31 -5.20 4.22 -6.62
C SER A 31 -5.22 4.99 -5.31
N ARG A 32 -5.66 6.26 -5.37
CA ARG A 32 -5.89 7.10 -4.19
C ARG A 32 -6.82 6.44 -3.16
N GLY A 33 -7.82 5.66 -3.60
CA GLY A 33 -8.72 4.95 -2.70
C GLY A 33 -8.03 3.86 -1.87
N CYS A 34 -7.06 3.15 -2.44
CA CYS A 34 -6.24 2.20 -1.70
C CYS A 34 -5.32 2.92 -0.71
N LYS A 35 -4.69 4.03 -1.13
CA LYS A 35 -3.91 4.87 -0.21
C LYS A 35 -4.75 5.37 0.97
N ASP A 36 -5.95 5.88 0.72
CA ASP A 36 -6.86 6.39 1.77
C ASP A 36 -7.32 5.28 2.74
N LYS A 37 -7.66 4.11 2.21
CA LYS A 37 -7.96 2.93 3.05
C LYS A 37 -6.77 2.53 3.92
N PHE A 38 -5.58 2.51 3.33
CA PHE A 38 -4.36 2.20 4.05
C PHE A 38 -4.03 3.25 5.11
N ASP A 39 -4.25 4.54 4.83
CA ASP A 39 -4.02 5.62 5.79
C ASP A 39 -5.01 5.55 6.97
N LYS A 40 -6.26 5.16 6.70
CA LYS A 40 -7.30 4.95 7.71
C LYS A 40 -7.04 3.75 8.60
N GLU A 41 -6.62 2.62 8.03
CA GLU A 41 -6.41 1.37 8.77
C GLU A 41 -5.09 0.66 8.41
N PRO A 42 -3.91 1.30 8.58
CA PRO A 42 -2.64 0.76 8.12
C PRO A 42 -2.28 -0.55 8.83
N ASP A 43 -2.71 -0.70 10.08
CA ASP A 43 -2.41 -1.87 10.91
C ASP A 43 -3.15 -3.14 10.42
N LYS A 44 -4.33 -3.00 9.79
CA LYS A 44 -5.03 -4.12 9.15
C LYS A 44 -4.30 -4.62 7.91
N PHE A 45 -3.70 -3.72 7.15
CA PHE A 45 -2.99 -4.05 5.91
C PHE A 45 -1.52 -4.44 6.16
N HIS A 46 -0.96 -4.06 7.32
CA HIS A 46 0.39 -4.44 7.74
C HIS A 46 0.43 -5.75 8.58
N SER A 47 -0.72 -6.35 8.88
CA SER A 47 -0.78 -7.57 9.68
C SER A 47 -0.48 -8.83 8.85
N SER A 48 0.78 -9.04 8.47
CA SER A 48 1.31 -10.41 8.45
C SER A 48 1.38 -10.87 9.89
N LYS A 49 0.33 -11.60 10.31
CA LYS A 49 0.26 -12.26 11.61
C LYS A 49 1.54 -13.08 11.84
N LYS A 50 2.13 -12.86 13.00
CA LYS A 50 3.11 -13.72 13.65
C LYS A 50 2.53 -15.12 13.90
#